data_AF-A0A858R6H5-F1
#
_entry.id   AF-A0A858R6H5-F1
#
_cell.length_a   1.000
_cell.length_b   1.000
_cell.length_c   1.000
_cell.angle_alpha   90.00
_cell.angle_beta   90.00
_cell.angle_gamma   90.00
#
_symmetry.space_group_name_H-M   'P 1'
#
loop_
_entity.id
_entity.type
_entity.pdbx_description
1 polymer ?
#
loop_
_entity_poly.entity_id
_entity_poly.type
_entity_poly.pdbx_seq_one_letter_code
_entity_poly.pdbx_strand_id
1 'polypeptide(L)'
;MTDRPADMATIAAALADLQDLLDRSAALVAQGQWVDLAGMEREAKPLLDAVITLPAADARALLPDLERLLTALDAVGTALQAAHGETLAAERNAARLRAAAAYRPPEER
;
A
#
# COMPACT_ATOMS: atom_id res chain seq x y z
N MET A 1 -0.83 33.60 -0.29
CA MET A 1 -0.83 32.35 -1.07
C MET A 1 -2.20 31.74 -0.84
N THR A 2 -3.16 32.12 -1.67
CA THR A 2 -4.58 31.78 -1.51
C THR A 2 -4.76 30.34 -1.96
N ASP A 3 -4.99 29.46 -0.98
CA ASP A 3 -5.42 28.08 -1.16
C ASP A 3 -6.74 28.10 -1.95
N ARG A 4 -6.70 27.63 -3.20
CA ARG A 4 -7.88 27.52 -4.04
C ARG A 4 -8.64 26.30 -3.53
N PRO A 5 -9.95 26.38 -3.21
CA PRO A 5 -10.71 25.18 -2.90
C PRO A 5 -10.53 24.21 -4.06
N ALA A 6 -10.01 23.02 -3.79
CA ALA A 6 -9.80 22.01 -4.81
C ALA A 6 -11.16 21.70 -5.42
N ASP A 7 -11.37 22.12 -6.66
CA ASP A 7 -12.60 21.78 -7.38
C ASP A 7 -12.60 20.27 -7.68
N MET A 8 -13.79 19.72 -7.91
CA MET A 8 -13.97 18.29 -8.17
C MET A 8 -13.05 17.78 -9.29
N ALA A 9 -12.82 18.57 -10.34
CA ALA A 9 -11.97 18.19 -11.45
C ALA A 9 -10.48 18.07 -11.04
N THR A 10 -9.99 18.99 -10.21
CA THR A 10 -8.64 18.92 -9.65
C THR A 10 -8.48 17.69 -8.76
N ILE A 11 -9.48 17.38 -7.93
CA ILE A 11 -9.47 16.21 -7.06
C ILE A 11 -9.50 14.92 -7.89
N ALA A 12 -10.34 14.85 -8.92
CA ALA A 12 -10.40 13.69 -9.82
C ALA A 12 -9.06 13.43 -10.53
N ALA A 13 -8.40 14.48 -11.02
CA ALA A 13 -7.09 14.36 -11.65
C ALA A 13 -6.04 13.86 -10.65
N ALA A 14 -6.03 14.40 -9.43
CA ALA A 14 -5.10 13.95 -8.39
C ALA A 14 -5.38 12.50 -7.94
N LEU A 15 -6.63 12.05 -7.93
CA LEU A 15 -6.99 10.65 -7.66
C LEU A 15 -6.47 9.72 -8.76
N ALA A 16 -6.52 10.15 -10.02
CA ALA A 16 -5.95 9.40 -11.14
C ALA A 16 -4.42 9.31 -11.03
N ASP A 17 -3.73 10.41 -10.71
CA ASP A 17 -2.27 10.42 -10.53
C ASP A 17 -1.84 9.49 -9.38
N LEU A 18 -2.59 9.51 -8.27
CA LEU A 18 -2.35 8.62 -7.14
C LEU A 18 -2.60 7.15 -7.51
N GLN A 19 -3.66 6.87 -8.29
CA GLN A 19 -3.92 5.53 -8.81
C GLN A 19 -2.74 5.03 -9.66
N ASP A 20 -2.24 5.84 -10.59
CA ASP A 20 -1.08 5.50 -11.41
C ASP A 20 0.19 5.27 -10.58
N LEU A 21 0.37 6.03 -9.50
CA LEU A 21 1.47 5.80 -8.55
C LEU A 21 1.35 4.43 -7.86
N LEU A 22 0.15 4.07 -7.39
CA LEU A 22 -0.10 2.79 -6.73
C LEU A 22 0.08 1.60 -7.67
N ASP A 23 -0.42 1.70 -8.90
CA ASP A 23 -0.26 0.65 -9.92
C ASP A 23 1.23 0.40 -10.25
N ARG A 24 2.00 1.50 -10.43
CA ARG A 24 3.46 1.41 -10.59
C ARG A 24 4.13 0.79 -9.36
N SER A 25 3.68 1.14 -8.18
CA SER A 25 4.24 0.65 -6.92
C SER A 25 3.98 -0.85 -6.72
N ALA A 26 2.78 -1.33 -7.05
CA ALA A 26 2.48 -2.76 -7.05
C ALA A 26 3.41 -3.53 -8.00
N ALA A 27 3.65 -2.99 -9.20
CA ALA A 27 4.58 -3.58 -10.16
C ALA A 27 6.04 -3.59 -9.65
N LEU A 28 6.48 -2.53 -8.98
CA LEU A 28 7.81 -2.44 -8.38
C LEU A 28 7.98 -3.46 -7.25
N VAL A 29 7.00 -3.57 -6.35
CA VAL A 29 7.02 -4.55 -5.25
C VAL A 29 7.05 -5.98 -5.81
N ALA A 30 6.27 -6.27 -6.85
CA ALA A 30 6.30 -7.57 -7.52
C ALA A 30 7.67 -7.93 -8.12
N GLN A 31 8.48 -6.91 -8.44
CA GLN A 31 9.87 -7.07 -8.90
C GLN A 31 10.89 -7.10 -7.74
N GLY A 32 10.44 -7.12 -6.49
CA GLY A 32 11.28 -7.09 -5.29
C GLY A 32 11.93 -5.72 -5.01
N GLN A 33 11.43 -4.65 -5.65
CA GLN A 33 11.90 -3.29 -5.39
C GLN A 33 11.22 -2.72 -4.14
N TRP A 34 11.94 -1.82 -3.45
CA TRP A 34 11.41 -1.09 -2.30
C TRP A 34 10.52 0.06 -2.77
N VAL A 35 9.46 0.33 -2.01
CA VAL A 35 8.53 1.45 -2.25
C VAL A 35 8.33 2.26 -0.96
N ASP A 36 8.16 3.59 -1.08
CA ASP A 36 7.90 4.47 0.06
C ASP A 36 6.40 4.51 0.39
N LEU A 37 5.94 3.56 1.21
CA LEU A 37 4.54 3.51 1.67
C LEU A 37 4.15 4.74 2.51
N ALA A 38 5.09 5.29 3.28
CA ALA A 38 4.83 6.47 4.09
C ALA A 38 4.64 7.71 3.19
N GLY A 39 5.36 7.79 2.07
CA GLY A 39 5.15 8.78 1.02
C GLY A 39 3.76 8.70 0.42
N MET A 40 3.32 7.50 0.06
CA MET A 40 1.98 7.28 -0.49
C MET A 40 0.88 7.69 0.49
N GLU A 41 1.01 7.37 1.79
CA GLU A 41 0.05 7.81 2.80
C GLU A 41 -0.02 9.34 2.92
N ARG A 42 1.13 10.02 2.90
CA ARG A 42 1.21 11.48 2.94
C ARG A 42 0.52 12.15 1.75
N GLU A 43 0.54 11.51 0.58
CA GLU A 43 -0.14 12.01 -0.63
C GLU A 43 -1.63 11.66 -0.64
N ALA A 44 -2.00 10.45 -0.22
CA ALA A 44 -3.38 9.98 -0.24
C ALA A 44 -4.26 10.69 0.79
N LYS A 45 -3.75 10.93 2.01
CA LYS A 45 -4.57 11.45 3.11
C LYS A 45 -5.17 12.84 2.83
N PRO A 46 -4.40 13.86 2.42
CA PRO A 46 -4.97 15.19 2.11
C PRO A 46 -5.99 15.14 0.97
N LEU A 47 -5.79 14.24 0.00
CA LEU A 47 -6.69 14.08 -1.14
C LEU A 47 -8.03 13.47 -0.72
N LEU A 48 -7.99 12.42 0.12
CA LEU A 48 -9.20 11.81 0.67
C LEU A 48 -9.93 12.77 1.62
N ASP A 49 -9.20 13.56 2.41
CA ASP A 49 -9.78 14.61 3.25
C ASP A 49 -10.49 15.66 2.38
N ALA A 50 -9.90 16.06 1.25
CA ALA A 50 -10.52 17.00 0.32
C ALA A 50 -11.83 16.46 -0.28
N VAL A 51 -11.89 15.17 -0.62
CA VAL A 51 -13.12 14.51 -1.11
C VAL A 51 -14.25 14.59 -0.07
N ILE A 52 -13.94 14.42 1.22
CA ILE A 52 -14.94 14.50 2.31
C ILE A 52 -15.53 15.91 2.43
N THR A 53 -14.76 16.93 2.07
CA THR A 53 -15.21 18.33 2.12
C THR A 53 -16.06 18.77 0.92
N LEU A 54 -16.16 17.94 -0.12
CA LEU A 54 -16.96 18.26 -1.31
C LEU A 54 -18.47 18.27 -1.03
N PRO A 55 -19.25 19.03 -1.82
CA PRO A 55 -20.69 18.87 -1.88
C PRO A 55 -21.07 17.42 -2.17
N ALA A 56 -22.16 16.93 -1.56
CA ALA A 56 -22.54 15.52 -1.64
C ALA A 56 -22.77 15.01 -3.09
N ALA A 57 -23.17 15.88 -4.02
CA ALA A 57 -23.31 15.53 -5.43
C ALA A 57 -21.95 15.25 -6.08
N ASP A 58 -20.97 16.11 -5.83
CA ASP A 58 -19.62 16.01 -6.39
C ASP A 58 -18.86 14.84 -5.74
N ALA A 59 -18.98 14.66 -4.43
CA ALA A 59 -18.40 13.51 -3.73
C ALA A 59 -18.93 12.17 -4.28
N ARG A 60 -20.24 12.10 -4.59
CA ARG A 60 -20.85 10.90 -5.21
C ARG A 60 -20.35 10.67 -6.63
N ALA A 61 -20.07 11.72 -7.39
CA ALA A 61 -19.53 11.59 -8.74
C ALA A 61 -18.12 10.95 -8.74
N LEU A 62 -17.36 11.10 -7.65
CA LEU A 62 -16.03 10.50 -7.48
C LEU A 62 -16.02 9.05 -6.97
N LEU A 63 -17.19 8.46 -6.66
CA LEU A 63 -17.26 7.08 -6.16
C LEU A 63 -16.54 6.06 -7.07
N PRO A 64 -16.71 6.09 -8.41
CA PRO A 64 -15.99 5.16 -9.28
C PRO A 64 -14.47 5.32 -9.20
N ASP A 65 -13.97 6.53 -8.94
CA ASP A 65 -12.54 6.81 -8.84
C ASP A 65 -11.99 6.31 -7.50
N LEU A 66 -12.76 6.46 -6.42
CA LEU A 66 -12.44 5.91 -5.09
C LEU A 66 -12.43 4.37 -5.08
N GLU A 67 -13.37 3.74 -5.79
CA GLU A 67 -13.40 2.27 -5.93
C GLU A 67 -12.16 1.75 -6.68
N ARG A 68 -11.73 2.46 -7.73
CA ARG A 68 -10.47 2.11 -8.42
C ARG A 68 -9.25 2.30 -7.53
N LEU A 69 -9.23 3.37 -6.73
CA LEU A 69 -8.15 3.61 -5.77
C LEU A 69 -8.06 2.50 -4.72
N LEU A 70 -9.18 2.04 -4.18
CA LEU A 70 -9.22 0.89 -3.26
C LEU A 70 -8.67 -0.38 -3.91
N THR A 71 -9.06 -0.64 -5.16
CA THR A 71 -8.56 -1.79 -5.93
C THR A 71 -7.04 -1.72 -6.12
N ALA A 72 -6.48 -0.53 -6.40
CA ALA A 72 -5.04 -0.33 -6.53
C ALA A 72 -4.30 -0.54 -5.19
N LEU A 73 -4.87 -0.07 -4.07
CA LEU A 73 -4.33 -0.30 -2.74
C LEU A 73 -4.30 -1.80 -2.38
N ASP A 74 -5.37 -2.53 -2.69
CA ASP A 74 -5.44 -3.98 -2.48
C ASP A 74 -4.41 -4.74 -3.33
N ALA A 75 -4.15 -4.27 -4.55
CA ALA A 75 -3.12 -4.82 -5.42
C ALA A 75 -1.71 -4.62 -4.83
N VAL A 76 -1.40 -3.44 -4.30
CA VAL A 76 -0.14 -3.17 -3.59
C VAL A 76 -0.03 -4.07 -2.35
N GLY A 77 -1.09 -4.18 -1.55
CA GLY A 77 -1.11 -5.05 -0.37
C GLY A 77 -0.86 -6.53 -0.72
N THR A 78 -1.50 -7.01 -1.79
CA THR A 78 -1.30 -8.36 -2.32
C THR A 78 0.13 -8.58 -2.80
N ALA A 79 0.70 -7.61 -3.54
CA ALA A 79 2.07 -7.67 -4.02
C ALA A 79 3.07 -7.73 -2.86
N LEU A 80 2.88 -6.91 -1.82
CA LEU A 80 3.72 -6.91 -0.61
C LEU A 80 3.64 -8.26 0.11
N GLN A 81 2.44 -8.81 0.26
CA GLN A 81 2.25 -10.11 0.89
C GLN A 81 2.89 -11.25 0.08
N ALA A 82 2.83 -11.19 -1.25
CA ALA A 82 3.49 -12.16 -2.11
C ALA A 82 5.02 -12.04 -2.03
N ALA A 83 5.56 -10.82 -2.14
CA ALA A 83 6.99 -10.56 -2.15
C ALA A 83 7.68 -10.89 -0.81
N HIS A 84 6.99 -10.65 0.32
CA HIS A 84 7.58 -10.80 1.66
C HIS A 84 6.99 -11.95 2.48
N GLY A 85 5.87 -12.55 2.06
CA GLY A 85 5.21 -13.65 2.78
C GLY A 85 6.07 -14.90 2.86
N GLU A 86 6.76 -15.25 1.76
CA GLU A 86 7.69 -16.39 1.74
C GLU A 86 8.96 -16.10 2.55
N THR A 87 9.49 -14.87 2.50
CA THR A 87 10.65 -14.47 3.30
C THR A 87 10.36 -14.59 4.80
N LEU A 88 9.20 -14.10 5.25
CA LEU A 88 8.77 -14.20 6.65
C LEU A 88 8.54 -15.65 7.09
N ALA A 89 7.99 -16.49 6.21
CA ALA A 89 7.82 -17.92 6.47
C ALA A 89 9.18 -18.65 6.57
N ALA A 90 10.12 -18.33 5.68
CA ALA A 90 11.45 -18.89 5.66
C ALA A 90 12.26 -18.49 6.92
N GLU A 91 12.19 -17.22 7.34
CA GLU A 91 12.83 -16.76 8.57
C GLU A 91 12.28 -17.45 9.82
N ARG A 92 10.95 -17.63 9.90
CA ARG A 92 10.29 -18.38 10.98
C ARG A 92 10.75 -19.84 11.01
N ASN A 93 10.88 -20.48 9.85
CA ASN A 93 11.40 -21.84 9.75
C ASN A 93 12.87 -21.92 10.19
N ALA A 94 13.71 -20.99 9.74
CA ALA A 94 15.12 -20.91 10.13
C ALA A 94 15.29 -20.63 11.64
N ALA A 95 14.42 -19.81 12.23
CA ALA A 95 14.39 -19.60 13.68
C ALA A 95 13.99 -20.88 14.44
N ARG A 96 12.98 -21.61 13.95
CA ARG A 96 12.57 -22.91 14.49
C ARG A 96 13.71 -23.94 14.45
N LEU A 97 14.42 -24.04 13.33
CA LEU A 97 15.55 -24.96 13.18
C LEU A 97 16.72 -24.60 14.10
N ARG A 98 17.02 -23.31 14.28
CA ARG A 98 18.03 -22.83 15.23
C ARG A 98 17.64 -23.13 16.68
N ALA A 99 16.39 -22.89 17.05
CA ALA A 99 15.88 -23.24 18.38
C ALA A 99 15.95 -24.76 18.61
N ALA A 100 15.53 -25.57 17.65
CA ALA A 100 15.61 -27.04 17.73
C ALA A 100 17.06 -27.54 17.86
N ALA A 101 18.02 -26.90 17.19
CA ALA A 101 19.44 -27.22 17.32
C ALA A 101 20.01 -26.85 18.69
N ALA A 102 19.55 -25.76 19.30
CA ALA A 102 19.98 -25.33 20.64
C ALA A 102 19.46 -26.24 21.77
N TYR A 103 18.31 -26.89 21.58
CA TYR A 103 17.72 -27.83 22.54
C TYR A 103 18.08 -29.30 22.28
N ARG A 104 18.91 -29.61 21.27
CA ARG A 104 19.37 -30.98 21.07
C ARG A 104 20.29 -31.36 22.24
N PRO A 105 19.95 -32.39 23.03
CA PRO A 105 20.81 -32.82 24.13
C PRO A 105 22.16 -33.30 23.59
N PRO A 106 23.27 -33.07 24.32
CA PRO A 106 24.57 -33.61 23.97
C PRO A 106 24.58 -35.11 24.29
N GLU A 107 24.14 -35.95 23.38
CA GLU A 107 24.29 -37.40 23.52
C GLU A 107 25.62 -37.87 22.90
N GLU A 108 26.52 -38.28 23.81
CA GLU A 108 27.61 -39.27 23.72
C GLU A 108 28.72 -39.09 22.65
N ARG A 109 29.87 -38.59 23.11
CA ARG A 109 31.19 -39.08 22.70
C ARG A 109 32.02 -39.40 23.93
#